data_AF-A0AAQ4EZB2-F1
#
_entry.id   AF-A0AAQ4EZB2-F1
#
_cell.length_a   1.000
_cell.length_b   1.000
_cell.length_c   1.000
_cell.angle_alpha   90.00
_cell.angle_beta   90.00
_cell.angle_gamma   90.00
#
_symmetry.space_group_name_H-M   'P 1'
#
loop_
_entity.id
_entity.type
_entity.pdbx_description
1 polymer ?
#
loop_
_entity_poly.entity_id
_entity_poly.type
_entity_poly.pdbx_seq_one_letter_code
_entity_poly.pdbx_strand_id
1 'polypeptide(L)'
;MLDTSKPPDLVFSAEKHPREDPQYEPSLLVNLIGDQIHQEGLGPEYFPPVPWADPTWWGLFGYSIKRIVLTSRLDPVVFTDIEDTTWGLFTYRIYNVTVDGLAFVRRGGDNSVSVEECGIEARVAFTFENVRFRVYASTFLFTVRIDVFVYEADFILEVHE
;
A
#
# COMPACT_ATOMS: atom_id res chain seq x y z
N MET A 1 26.97 -33.73 -39.00
CA MET A 1 26.83 -32.28 -38.72
C MET A 1 25.67 -32.13 -37.76
N LEU A 2 25.94 -31.77 -36.51
CA LEU A 2 24.92 -31.56 -35.47
C LEU A 2 24.46 -30.11 -35.56
N ASP A 3 23.17 -29.92 -35.87
CA ASP A 3 22.52 -28.63 -35.91
C ASP A 3 22.39 -28.09 -34.48
N THR A 4 23.03 -26.95 -34.23
CA THR A 4 23.13 -26.28 -32.91
C THR A 4 22.24 -25.04 -32.83
N SER A 5 21.28 -24.88 -33.75
CA SER A 5 20.49 -23.65 -33.90
C SER A 5 19.30 -23.51 -32.95
N LYS A 6 18.98 -24.49 -32.10
CA LYS A 6 17.84 -24.37 -31.17
C LYS A 6 18.32 -24.03 -29.75
N PRO A 7 18.03 -22.82 -29.22
CA PRO A 7 18.24 -22.53 -27.80
C PRO A 7 17.36 -23.45 -26.93
N PRO A 8 17.82 -23.86 -25.75
CA PRO A 8 17.05 -24.73 -24.87
C PRO A 8 15.77 -24.02 -24.42
N ASP A 9 14.64 -24.72 -24.53
CA ASP A 9 13.35 -24.27 -24.04
C ASP A 9 13.44 -24.16 -22.49
N LEU A 10 13.57 -22.93 -21.98
CA LEU A 10 13.50 -22.64 -20.55
C LEU A 10 12.04 -22.78 -20.09
N VAL A 11 11.69 -23.96 -19.59
CA VAL A 11 10.40 -24.21 -18.95
C VAL A 11 10.43 -23.58 -17.55
N PHE A 12 9.97 -22.33 -17.44
CA PHE A 12 9.69 -21.71 -16.15
C PHE A 12 8.38 -22.30 -15.60
N SER A 13 8.52 -23.30 -14.74
CA SER A 13 7.41 -23.74 -13.89
C SER A 13 7.21 -22.64 -12.84
N ALA A 14 6.28 -21.72 -13.10
CA ALA A 14 5.78 -20.79 -12.09
C ALA A 14 5.00 -21.61 -11.06
N GLU A 15 5.73 -22.17 -10.10
CA GLU A 15 5.16 -22.82 -8.93
C GLU A 15 4.46 -21.72 -8.13
N LYS A 16 3.16 -21.58 -8.42
CA LYS A 16 2.28 -20.59 -7.82
C LYS A 16 2.07 -21.05 -6.39
N HIS A 17 3.00 -20.71 -5.50
CA HIS A 17 2.85 -20.98 -4.06
C HIS A 17 1.56 -20.30 -3.60
N PRO A 18 0.49 -21.06 -3.28
CA PRO A 18 -0.70 -20.46 -2.72
C PRO A 18 -0.29 -19.86 -1.39
N ARG A 19 -0.34 -18.54 -1.29
CA ARG A 19 0.02 -17.81 -0.08
C ARG A 19 -0.96 -18.23 1.02
N GLU A 20 -0.44 -18.62 2.17
CA GLU A 20 -1.26 -18.81 3.36
C GLU A 20 -2.07 -17.54 3.60
N ASP A 21 -3.37 -17.70 3.88
CA ASP A 21 -4.21 -16.58 4.28
C ASP A 21 -3.51 -15.87 5.45
N PRO A 22 -3.28 -14.56 5.36
CA PRO A 22 -2.68 -13.85 6.48
C PRO A 22 -3.61 -14.05 7.67
N GLN A 23 -3.13 -14.76 8.69
CA GLN A 23 -3.79 -14.78 9.99
C GLN A 23 -3.76 -13.36 10.49
N TYR A 24 -4.87 -12.66 10.31
CA TYR A 24 -5.06 -11.30 10.79
C TYR A 24 -5.27 -11.37 12.30
N GLU A 25 -4.18 -11.53 13.03
CA GLU A 25 -4.11 -11.01 14.38
C GLU A 25 -3.73 -9.53 14.24
N PRO A 26 -4.58 -8.56 14.63
CA PRO A 26 -4.23 -7.15 14.64
C PRO A 26 -3.15 -6.91 15.70
N SER A 27 -1.92 -7.27 15.37
CA SER A 27 -0.72 -6.98 16.12
C SER A 27 0.28 -6.43 15.12
N LEU A 28 0.54 -5.13 15.22
CA LEU A 28 1.64 -4.52 14.50
C LEU A 28 2.92 -4.98 15.17
N LEU A 29 3.66 -5.87 14.51
CA LEU A 29 5.06 -6.07 14.79
C LEU A 29 5.82 -4.82 14.31
N VAL A 30 5.86 -3.81 15.17
CA VAL A 30 6.89 -2.79 15.11
C VAL A 30 8.19 -3.48 15.52
N ASN A 31 9.03 -3.82 14.54
CA ASN A 31 10.42 -4.20 14.79
C ASN A 31 11.17 -2.98 15.34
N LEU A 32 11.01 -2.71 16.64
CA LEU A 32 12.02 -2.04 17.43
C LEU A 32 13.16 -3.03 17.59
N ILE A 33 14.34 -2.60 17.19
CA ILE A 33 15.59 -3.34 17.31
C ILE A 33 15.73 -3.82 18.77
N GLY A 34 15.66 -5.14 19.00
CA GLY A 34 15.96 -5.77 20.30
C GLY A 34 14.84 -6.62 20.91
N ASP A 35 14.83 -7.92 20.58
CA ASP A 35 14.52 -9.09 21.43
C ASP A 35 13.36 -9.13 22.45
N GLN A 36 12.38 -8.24 22.43
CA GLN A 36 11.13 -8.44 23.19
C GLN A 36 9.90 -8.00 22.39
N ILE A 37 9.17 -8.99 21.87
CA ILE A 37 7.85 -8.80 21.26
C ILE A 37 6.84 -8.55 22.40
N HIS A 38 6.67 -7.27 22.77
CA HIS A 38 5.51 -6.84 23.53
C HIS A 38 4.34 -6.64 22.55
N GLN A 39 3.33 -7.48 22.68
CA GLN A 39 2.09 -7.45 21.90
C GLN A 39 1.20 -6.31 22.43
N GLU A 40 1.53 -5.06 22.11
CA GLU A 40 0.63 -3.93 22.38
C GLU A 40 -0.43 -3.90 21.27
N GLY A 41 -1.61 -4.43 21.59
CA GLY A 41 -2.77 -4.32 20.72
C GLY A 41 -3.08 -2.85 20.42
N LEU A 42 -3.43 -2.56 19.18
CA LEU A 42 -3.90 -1.24 18.77
C LEU A 42 -5.04 -0.82 19.72
N GLY A 43 -4.78 0.20 20.53
CA GLY A 43 -5.80 0.78 21.41
C GLY A 43 -7.02 1.25 20.60
N PRO A 44 -8.17 1.44 21.25
CA PRO A 44 -9.41 1.90 20.59
C PRO A 44 -9.26 3.23 19.83
N GLU A 45 -8.16 3.95 20.04
CA GLU A 45 -7.75 5.19 19.35
C GLU A 45 -7.42 4.97 17.86
N TYR A 46 -7.06 3.74 17.47
CA TYR A 46 -6.68 3.38 16.10
C TYR A 46 -7.83 2.80 15.27
N PHE A 47 -8.89 2.35 15.93
CA PHE A 47 -10.14 2.11 15.21
C PHE A 47 -10.71 3.47 14.81
N PRO A 48 -11.28 3.61 13.59
CA PRO A 48 -12.02 4.82 13.28
C PRO A 48 -13.02 5.01 14.41
N PRO A 49 -13.00 6.16 15.12
CA PRO A 49 -14.01 6.40 16.11
C PRO A 49 -15.34 6.23 15.38
N VAL A 50 -16.22 5.43 15.98
CA VAL A 50 -17.53 5.11 15.42
C VAL A 50 -18.17 6.38 14.83
N PRO A 51 -18.94 6.29 13.73
CA PRO A 51 -19.34 7.44 12.91
C PRO A 51 -20.09 8.56 13.67
N TRP A 52 -20.45 8.33 14.92
CA TRP A 52 -21.04 9.32 15.84
C TRP A 52 -20.01 10.25 16.53
N ALA A 53 -18.70 9.99 16.46
CA ALA A 53 -17.69 10.83 17.09
C ALA A 53 -17.44 12.15 16.34
N ASP A 54 -17.63 12.13 15.02
CA ASP A 54 -17.75 13.31 14.18
C ASP A 54 -19.07 13.19 13.41
N PRO A 55 -20.16 13.84 13.86
CA PRO A 55 -21.47 13.72 13.22
C PRO A 55 -21.56 14.47 11.89
N THR A 56 -20.47 15.10 11.43
CA THR A 56 -20.45 15.75 10.11
C THR A 56 -20.41 14.71 8.99
N TRP A 57 -20.84 15.12 7.80
CA TRP A 57 -20.69 14.34 6.57
C TRP A 57 -19.23 13.96 6.29
N TRP A 58 -18.28 14.79 6.71
CA TRP A 58 -16.84 14.49 6.63
C TRP A 58 -16.40 13.40 7.60
N GLY A 59 -16.98 13.34 8.80
CA GLY A 59 -16.78 12.24 9.73
C GLY A 59 -17.24 10.90 9.15
N LEU A 60 -18.43 10.86 8.55
CA LEU A 60 -18.95 9.68 7.84
C LEU A 60 -18.07 9.27 6.65
N PHE A 61 -17.58 10.25 5.88
CA PHE A 61 -16.68 10.02 4.77
C PHE A 61 -15.35 9.40 5.22
N GLY A 62 -14.71 9.99 6.24
CA GLY A 62 -13.46 9.46 6.81
C GLY A 62 -13.63 8.05 7.38
N TYR A 63 -14.74 7.78 8.08
CA TYR A 63 -15.10 6.44 8.55
C TYR A 63 -15.25 5.46 7.38
N SER A 64 -15.92 5.86 6.31
CA SER A 64 -16.14 5.02 5.13
C SER A 64 -14.84 4.65 4.44
N ILE A 65 -13.90 5.59 4.31
CA ILE A 65 -12.58 5.35 3.73
C ILE A 65 -11.77 4.37 4.58
N LYS A 66 -11.66 4.64 5.88
CA LYS A 66 -10.95 3.72 6.80
C LYS A 66 -11.56 2.33 6.76
N ARG A 67 -12.89 2.23 6.73
CA ARG A 67 -13.61 0.96 6.59
C ARG A 67 -13.22 0.26 5.29
N ILE A 68 -13.25 0.94 4.15
CA ILE A 68 -12.85 0.37 2.86
C ILE A 68 -11.41 -0.14 2.90
N VAL A 69 -10.47 0.65 3.42
CA VAL A 69 -9.06 0.25 3.52
C VAL A 69 -8.90 -1.04 4.30
N LEU A 70 -9.55 -1.13 5.46
CA LEU A 70 -9.48 -2.32 6.32
C LEU A 70 -10.23 -3.52 5.73
N THR A 71 -11.46 -3.33 5.25
CA THR A 71 -12.29 -4.44 4.73
C THR A 71 -11.77 -5.00 3.42
N SER A 72 -11.16 -4.16 2.59
CA SER A 72 -10.61 -4.56 1.30
C SER A 72 -9.16 -5.05 1.40
N ARG A 73 -8.63 -5.23 2.62
CA ARG A 73 -7.24 -5.66 2.87
C ARG A 73 -6.22 -4.80 2.10
N LEU A 74 -6.45 -3.48 2.06
CA LEU A 74 -5.51 -2.54 1.44
C LEU A 74 -4.35 -2.17 2.37
N ASP A 75 -4.30 -2.72 3.57
CA ASP A 75 -3.18 -2.55 4.49
C ASP A 75 -2.82 -3.89 5.18
N PRO A 76 -1.70 -4.54 4.81
CA PRO A 76 -0.78 -4.13 3.76
C PRO A 76 -1.34 -4.44 2.35
N VAL A 77 -1.24 -3.50 1.41
CA VAL A 77 -1.54 -3.77 -0.01
C VAL A 77 -0.30 -4.33 -0.70
N VAL A 78 -0.48 -5.43 -1.41
CA VAL A 78 0.58 -6.07 -2.20
C VAL A 78 0.25 -5.89 -3.67
N PHE A 79 1.16 -5.26 -4.41
CA PHE A 79 1.01 -5.07 -5.84
C PHE A 79 1.52 -6.29 -6.60
N THR A 80 1.00 -6.46 -7.81
CA THR A 80 1.46 -7.52 -8.72
C THR A 80 2.92 -7.31 -9.09
N ASP A 81 3.65 -8.41 -9.18
CA ASP A 81 5.04 -8.40 -9.61
C ASP A 81 5.16 -7.85 -11.04
N ILE A 82 6.23 -7.09 -11.28
CA ILE A 82 6.57 -6.54 -12.59
C ILE A 82 7.82 -7.27 -13.08
N GLU A 83 7.63 -8.12 -14.09
CA GLU A 83 8.73 -8.84 -14.72
C GLU A 83 9.36 -8.01 -15.85
N ASP A 84 10.64 -8.28 -16.12
CA ASP A 84 11.36 -7.84 -17.32
C ASP A 84 11.43 -6.33 -17.59
N THR A 85 11.51 -5.52 -16.53
CA THR A 85 11.81 -4.09 -16.69
C THR A 85 13.30 -3.92 -17.03
N THR A 86 13.60 -3.45 -18.22
CA THR A 86 14.98 -3.22 -18.66
C THR A 86 15.35 -1.76 -18.46
N TRP A 87 16.39 -1.48 -17.67
CA TRP A 87 16.95 -0.15 -17.51
C TRP A 87 18.46 -0.18 -17.77
N GLY A 88 18.89 0.48 -18.86
CA GLY A 88 20.26 0.38 -19.34
C GLY A 88 20.61 -1.04 -19.80
N LEU A 89 21.67 -1.62 -19.23
CA LEU A 89 22.15 -2.97 -19.54
C LEU A 89 21.60 -4.05 -18.60
N PHE A 90 20.72 -3.69 -17.66
CA PHE A 90 20.22 -4.59 -16.64
C PHE A 90 18.72 -4.84 -16.83
N THR A 91 18.34 -6.12 -16.76
CA THR A 91 16.95 -6.54 -16.63
C THR A 91 16.65 -6.76 -15.15
N TYR A 92 15.60 -6.09 -14.67
CA TYR A 92 15.13 -6.15 -13.31
C TYR A 92 13.78 -6.87 -13.27
N ARG A 93 13.64 -7.75 -12.28
CA ARG A 93 12.35 -8.25 -11.82
C ARG A 93 12.02 -7.57 -10.51
N ILE A 94 10.90 -6.86 -10.47
CA ILE A 94 10.40 -6.21 -9.27
C ILE A 94 9.28 -7.10 -8.72
N TYR A 95 9.41 -7.52 -7.47
CA TYR A 95 8.45 -8.43 -6.86
C TYR A 95 8.19 -8.08 -5.40
N ASN A 96 7.06 -8.56 -4.87
CA ASN A 96 6.64 -8.31 -3.49
C ASN A 96 6.65 -6.81 -3.12
N VAL A 97 6.10 -5.97 -4.01
CA VAL A 97 5.89 -4.56 -3.70
C VAL A 97 4.75 -4.47 -2.69
N THR A 98 5.07 -4.11 -1.45
CA THR A 98 4.08 -3.97 -0.37
C THR A 98 4.02 -2.53 0.11
N VAL A 99 2.82 -2.06 0.43
CA VAL A 99 2.59 -0.77 1.07
C VAL A 99 1.79 -1.00 2.34
N ASP A 100 2.40 -0.64 3.47
CA ASP A 100 1.82 -0.71 4.79
C ASP A 100 1.48 0.71 5.27
N GLY A 101 0.48 0.84 6.15
CA GLY A 101 0.12 2.09 6.82
C GLY A 101 -0.98 2.89 6.13
N LEU A 102 -1.63 2.35 5.09
CA LEU A 102 -2.79 2.99 4.46
C LEU A 102 -3.99 3.11 5.42
N ALA A 103 -4.07 2.26 6.46
CA ALA A 103 -5.12 2.33 7.49
C ALA A 103 -4.98 3.57 8.38
N PHE A 104 -3.79 4.18 8.45
CA PHE A 104 -3.53 5.42 9.18
C PHE A 104 -3.87 6.68 8.37
N VAL A 105 -4.77 6.56 7.40
CA VAL A 105 -5.32 7.72 6.67
C VAL A 105 -6.14 8.59 7.62
N ARG A 106 -5.91 9.90 7.57
CA ARG A 106 -6.74 10.93 8.21
C ARG A 106 -7.17 11.99 7.21
N ARG A 107 -8.12 12.82 7.63
CA ARG A 107 -8.45 14.03 6.87
C ARG A 107 -7.22 14.95 6.86
N GLY A 108 -6.78 15.32 5.67
CA GLY A 108 -5.78 16.36 5.47
C GLY A 108 -6.50 17.69 5.24
N GLY A 109 -6.11 18.76 5.94
CA GLY A 109 -6.66 20.10 5.73
C GLY A 109 -8.19 20.23 5.65
N ASP A 110 -8.63 21.22 4.89
CA ASP A 110 -10.04 21.53 4.65
C ASP A 110 -10.56 20.83 3.39
N ASN A 111 -11.67 20.10 3.55
CA ASN A 111 -12.39 19.51 2.43
C ASN A 111 -13.62 20.36 2.12
N SER A 112 -13.89 20.58 0.84
CA SER A 112 -15.04 21.36 0.38
C SER A 112 -15.68 20.70 -0.83
N VAL A 113 -16.99 20.87 -0.94
CA VAL A 113 -17.74 20.57 -2.16
C VAL A 113 -18.70 21.73 -2.36
N SER A 114 -18.60 22.43 -3.47
CA SER A 114 -19.51 23.47 -3.91
C SER A 114 -20.11 23.11 -5.26
N VAL A 115 -21.38 23.45 -5.42
CA VAL A 115 -22.07 23.38 -6.71
C VAL A 115 -22.39 24.82 -7.07
N GLU A 116 -21.73 25.32 -8.11
CA GLU A 116 -21.95 26.66 -8.64
C GLU A 116 -22.81 26.60 -9.90
N GLU A 117 -23.29 27.74 -10.38
CA GLU A 117 -24.08 27.80 -11.62
C GLU A 117 -23.33 27.24 -12.84
N CYS A 118 -21.99 27.22 -12.77
CA CYS A 118 -21.12 26.75 -13.84
C CYS A 118 -20.58 25.33 -13.66
N GLY A 119 -20.86 24.65 -12.54
CA GLY A 119 -20.50 23.25 -12.34
C GLY A 119 -20.12 22.88 -10.91
N ILE A 120 -19.28 21.87 -10.75
CA ILE A 120 -18.97 21.26 -9.44
C ILE A 120 -17.50 21.49 -9.11
N GLU A 121 -17.25 22.09 -7.95
CA GLU A 121 -15.93 22.17 -7.37
C GLU A 121 -15.85 21.27 -6.14
N ALA A 122 -14.93 20.31 -6.15
CA ALA A 122 -14.70 19.42 -5.02
C ALA A 122 -13.23 19.38 -4.67
N ARG A 123 -12.92 19.59 -3.40
CA ARG A 123 -11.58 19.46 -2.82
C ARG A 123 -11.61 18.43 -1.71
N VAL A 124 -10.81 17.39 -1.86
CA VAL A 124 -10.65 16.33 -0.86
C VAL A 124 -9.18 16.13 -0.59
N ALA A 125 -8.79 16.36 0.66
CA ALA A 125 -7.43 16.19 1.13
C ALA A 125 -7.35 15.09 2.19
N PHE A 126 -6.36 14.22 2.01
CA PHE A 126 -6.04 13.09 2.86
C PHE A 126 -4.59 13.19 3.30
N THR A 127 -4.32 12.77 4.52
CA THR A 127 -2.96 12.59 5.01
C THR A 127 -2.78 11.15 5.42
N PHE A 128 -1.75 10.49 4.93
CA PHE A 128 -1.35 9.16 5.36
C PHE A 128 -0.14 9.27 6.27
N GLU A 129 -0.19 8.65 7.44
CA GLU A 129 0.90 8.66 8.41
C GLU A 129 1.59 7.30 8.49
N ASN A 130 2.90 7.32 8.71
CA ASN A 130 3.71 6.12 8.92
C ASN A 130 3.62 5.09 7.78
N VAL A 131 3.56 5.56 6.53
CA VAL A 131 3.48 4.70 5.36
C VAL A 131 4.84 4.03 5.11
N ARG A 132 4.84 2.72 4.90
CA ARG A 132 6.05 1.96 4.58
C ARG A 132 5.90 1.24 3.24
N PHE A 133 6.82 1.51 2.33
CA PHE A 133 6.94 0.80 1.07
C PHE A 133 8.08 -0.22 1.21
N ARG A 134 7.82 -1.47 0.85
CA ARG A 134 8.87 -2.48 0.71
C ARG A 134 8.85 -3.00 -0.71
N VAL A 135 10.02 -3.08 -1.32
CA VAL A 135 10.19 -3.53 -2.70
C VAL A 135 11.39 -4.44 -2.77
N TYR A 136 11.25 -5.57 -3.47
CA TYR A 136 12.37 -6.39 -3.88
C TYR A 136 12.61 -6.20 -5.38
N ALA A 137 13.86 -5.95 -5.74
CA ALA A 137 14.30 -5.86 -7.12
C ALA A 137 15.46 -6.83 -7.31
N SER A 138 15.30 -7.81 -8.20
CA SER A 138 16.39 -8.75 -8.55
C SER A 138 16.84 -8.56 -9.98
N THR A 139 18.15 -8.66 -10.18
CA THR A 139 18.79 -8.86 -11.48
C THR A 139 19.43 -10.24 -11.52
N PHE A 140 20.06 -10.60 -12.63
CA PHE A 140 20.86 -11.83 -12.72
C PHE A 140 22.09 -11.84 -11.80
N LEU A 141 22.55 -10.68 -11.32
CA LEU A 141 23.77 -10.55 -10.50
C LEU A 141 23.50 -10.38 -9.01
N PHE A 142 22.39 -9.75 -8.65
CA PHE A 142 22.11 -9.39 -7.27
C PHE A 142 20.62 -9.14 -7.04
N THR A 143 20.21 -9.25 -5.77
CA THR A 143 18.88 -8.86 -5.29
C THR A 143 19.03 -7.71 -4.31
N VAL A 144 18.22 -6.68 -4.51
CA VAL A 144 18.11 -5.51 -3.63
C VAL A 144 16.76 -5.56 -2.93
N ARG A 145 16.78 -5.29 -1.63
CA ARG A 145 15.59 -4.96 -0.85
C ARG A 145 15.63 -3.46 -0.58
N ILE A 146 14.54 -2.78 -0.90
CA ILE A 146 14.35 -1.35 -0.67
C ILE A 146 13.20 -1.21 0.32
N ASP A 147 13.49 -0.64 1.50
CA ASP A 147 12.48 -0.24 2.47
C ASP A 147 12.46 1.28 2.54
N VAL A 148 11.34 1.89 2.13
CA VAL A 148 11.13 3.34 2.23
C VAL A 148 10.09 3.59 3.31
N PHE A 149 10.41 4.51 4.21
CA PHE A 149 9.48 4.96 5.24
C PHE A 149 9.13 6.43 4.99
N VAL A 150 7.83 6.70 4.87
CA VAL A 150 7.27 8.04 4.70
C VAL A 150 6.50 8.37 5.96
N TYR A 151 6.99 9.36 6.69
CA TYR A 151 6.39 9.78 7.96
C TYR A 151 4.98 10.33 7.72
N GLU A 152 4.83 11.17 6.70
CA GLU A 152 3.57 11.84 6.37
C GLU A 152 3.51 12.06 4.85
N ALA A 153 2.38 11.72 4.24
CA ALA A 153 2.11 11.94 2.83
C ALA A 153 0.73 12.57 2.65
N ASP A 154 0.69 13.79 2.12
CA ASP A 154 -0.54 14.48 1.79
C ASP A 154 -0.96 14.21 0.34
N PHE A 155 -2.22 13.84 0.16
CA PHE A 155 -2.86 13.67 -1.13
C PHE A 155 -4.05 14.62 -1.23
N ILE A 156 -4.02 15.53 -2.19
CA ILE A 156 -5.08 16.51 -2.44
C ILE A 156 -5.66 16.21 -3.82
N LEU A 157 -6.96 15.96 -3.86
CA LEU A 157 -7.74 15.81 -5.06
C LEU A 157 -8.64 17.03 -5.22
N GLU A 158 -8.42 17.78 -6.29
CA GLU A 158 -9.25 18.92 -6.68
C GLU A 158 -9.92 18.60 -8.03
N VAL A 159 -11.24 18.74 -8.07
CA VAL A 159 -12.08 18.53 -9.25
C VAL A 159 -12.79 19.84 -9.53
N HIS A 160 -12.66 20.32 -10.77
CA HIS A 160 -13.39 21.47 -11.31
C HIS A 160 -14.04 21.01 -12.60
N GLU A 161 -15.37 21.02 -12.63
CA GLU A 161 -16.19 20.80 -13.82
C GLU A 161 -16.95 22.07 -14.18
#